data_AF-A0A828Y4D0-F1
#
_entry.id   AF-A0A828Y4D0-F1
#
_cell.length_a   1.000
_cell.length_b   1.000
_cell.length_c   1.000
_cell.angle_alpha   90.00
_cell.angle_beta   90.00
_cell.angle_gamma   90.00
#
_symmetry.space_group_name_H-M   'P 1'
#
loop_
_entity.id
_entity.type
_entity.pdbx_description
1 polymer ?
#
loop_
_entity_poly.entity_id
_entity_poly.type
_entity_poly.pdbx_seq_one_letter_code
_entity_poly.pdbx_strand_id
1 'polypeptide(L)'
;MKTLQQKITFHTLVVLISAFLIVLIWFVFFSGSKITTDSSTSPDPEFSSESGGWTLNQAIINTSRRIFDENGNWLSFDELILYASNGEINLVSELSSLRRQCPENIHYEQCNEIIRAFIADHYFGKDAEYLMKLFSSYLRYETKMKELEIPDKLNRAEKYELIKKQRREFFSDKEAKLIFGLEEAEETYLDSLEGFLKDTETLNGEQRMQKYEEFRKNVYGQYYNTIKKREPKYNTYETEMFLREKELERMSSSERNSKTRYIREKYFGKDGADRMETVYKESDEKEKKEKLTAQEEADWIRKNPNVKVETKEKALMEIRIKNLGKEEAEEYSRRLKYEEEIKK
;
A
#
# COMPACT_ATOMS: atom_id res chain seq x y z
N MET A 1 12.39 -1.40 24.23
CA MET A 1 11.18 -1.39 25.08
C MET A 1 10.38 -0.15 24.73
N LYS A 2 9.33 -0.30 23.92
CA LYS A 2 8.41 0.81 23.66
C LYS A 2 7.47 0.97 24.86
N THR A 3 7.32 2.18 25.38
CA THR A 3 6.38 2.45 26.49
C THR A 3 4.93 2.24 26.04
N LEU A 4 4.01 2.03 26.97
CA LEU A 4 2.58 1.85 26.68
C LEU A 4 2.01 2.99 25.80
N GLN A 5 2.55 4.22 25.95
CA GLN A 5 2.26 5.38 25.10
C GLN A 5 2.81 5.27 23.67
N GLN A 6 3.95 4.60 23.44
CA GLN A 6 4.47 4.31 22.10
C GLN A 6 3.66 3.24 21.36
N LYS A 7 3.04 2.30 22.09
CA LYS A 7 2.06 1.37 21.50
C LYS A 7 0.78 2.12 21.08
N ILE A 8 0.30 3.07 21.88
CA ILE A 8 -0.88 3.89 21.56
C ILE A 8 -0.59 4.82 20.37
N THR A 9 0.56 5.51 20.37
CA THR A 9 0.93 6.44 19.28
C THR A 9 1.21 5.73 17.95
N PHE A 10 1.85 4.55 17.98
CA PHE A 10 2.01 3.71 16.78
C PHE A 10 0.67 3.17 16.27
N HIS A 11 -0.23 2.75 17.17
CA HIS A 11 -1.57 2.32 16.77
C HIS A 11 -2.38 3.49 16.20
N THR A 12 -2.31 4.70 16.78
CA THR A 12 -2.99 5.87 16.24
C THR A 12 -2.37 6.36 14.93
N LEU A 13 -1.05 6.23 14.74
CA LEU A 13 -0.40 6.61 13.49
C LEU A 13 -0.71 5.61 12.37
N VAL A 14 -0.75 4.30 12.68
CA VAL A 14 -1.20 3.26 11.76
C VAL A 14 -2.69 3.38 11.46
N VAL A 15 -3.53 3.70 12.46
CA VAL A 15 -4.97 3.95 12.28
C VAL A 15 -5.20 5.22 11.46
N LEU A 16 -4.43 6.29 11.66
CA LEU A 16 -4.51 7.52 10.87
C LEU A 16 -4.02 7.31 9.44
N ILE A 17 -2.92 6.59 9.23
CA ILE A 17 -2.44 6.23 7.89
C ILE A 17 -3.42 5.29 7.20
N SER A 18 -3.99 4.30 7.91
CA SER A 18 -5.01 3.42 7.34
C SER A 18 -6.31 4.17 7.06
N ALA A 19 -6.75 5.09 7.94
CA ALA A 19 -7.93 5.91 7.71
C ALA A 19 -7.72 6.89 6.56
N PHE A 20 -6.52 7.46 6.42
CA PHE A 20 -6.17 8.34 5.30
C PHE A 20 -6.07 7.57 3.98
N LEU A 21 -5.53 6.34 3.98
CA LEU A 21 -5.56 5.45 2.82
C LEU A 21 -6.98 4.98 2.49
N ILE A 22 -7.82 4.69 3.49
CA ILE A 22 -9.23 4.35 3.28
C ILE A 22 -9.99 5.56 2.71
N VAL A 23 -9.77 6.78 3.20
CA VAL A 23 -10.39 8.01 2.67
C VAL A 23 -9.89 8.32 1.27
N LEU A 24 -8.61 8.09 0.94
CA LEU A 24 -8.10 8.24 -0.42
C LEU A 24 -8.67 7.20 -1.38
N ILE A 25 -8.79 5.94 -0.95
CA ILE A 25 -9.45 4.88 -1.71
C ILE A 25 -10.94 5.22 -1.88
N TRP A 26 -11.62 5.70 -0.83
CA TRP A 26 -13.02 6.12 -0.91
C TRP A 26 -13.18 7.36 -1.81
N PHE A 27 -12.26 8.31 -1.80
CA PHE A 27 -12.33 9.50 -2.65
C PHE A 27 -12.08 9.15 -4.13
N VAL A 28 -11.18 8.21 -4.41
CA VAL A 28 -10.89 7.72 -5.78
C VAL A 28 -12.00 6.79 -6.31
N PHE A 29 -12.67 6.03 -5.45
CA PHE A 29 -13.73 5.09 -5.86
C PHE A 29 -15.17 5.65 -5.74
N PHE A 30 -15.46 6.57 -4.84
CA PHE A 30 -16.82 7.07 -4.55
C PHE A 30 -17.05 8.55 -4.86
N SER A 31 -16.02 9.35 -5.17
CA SER A 31 -16.22 10.73 -5.67
C SER A 31 -16.50 10.77 -7.17
N GLY A 32 -17.37 9.88 -7.65
CA GLY A 32 -18.13 10.13 -8.85
C GLY A 32 -19.16 11.20 -8.53
N SER A 33 -18.94 12.42 -9.01
CA SER A 33 -19.91 13.51 -8.98
C SER A 33 -21.31 12.99 -9.30
N LYS A 34 -22.30 13.33 -8.46
CA LYS A 34 -23.72 13.10 -8.73
C LYS A 34 -24.07 13.76 -10.07
N ILE A 35 -24.13 12.96 -11.13
CA ILE A 35 -24.77 13.34 -12.38
C ILE A 35 -26.23 12.91 -12.24
N THR A 36 -27.10 13.90 -12.09
CA THR A 36 -28.53 13.77 -12.35
C THR A 36 -28.70 13.48 -13.84
N THR A 37 -29.11 12.27 -14.19
CA THR A 37 -29.43 11.91 -15.58
C THR A 37 -30.93 11.84 -15.74
N ASP A 38 -31.49 12.86 -16.39
CA ASP A 38 -32.79 12.78 -17.04
C ASP A 38 -32.76 11.65 -18.07
N SER A 39 -33.77 10.79 -18.01
CA SER A 39 -33.96 9.67 -18.91
C SER A 39 -34.19 10.15 -20.34
N SER A 40 -33.24 9.86 -21.24
CA SER A 40 -33.54 9.74 -22.67
C SER A 40 -32.96 8.43 -23.19
N THR A 41 -33.86 7.48 -23.38
CA THR A 41 -33.63 6.17 -23.98
C THR A 41 -33.09 6.36 -25.40
N SER A 42 -31.85 5.98 -25.64
CA SER A 42 -31.32 5.75 -26.99
C SER A 42 -31.11 4.25 -27.18
N PRO A 43 -31.33 3.69 -28.39
CA PRO A 43 -31.39 2.25 -28.59
C PRO A 43 -29.99 1.63 -28.51
N ASP A 44 -29.89 0.50 -27.82
CA ASP A 44 -28.70 -0.36 -27.81
C ASP A 44 -28.29 -0.74 -29.25
N PRO A 45 -27.01 -0.63 -29.63
CA PRO A 45 -26.55 -1.25 -30.86
C PRO A 45 -26.41 -2.75 -30.63
N GLU A 46 -27.24 -3.53 -31.32
CA GLU A 46 -27.17 -4.99 -31.38
C GLU A 46 -25.75 -5.47 -31.72
N PHE A 47 -25.21 -6.33 -30.85
CA PHE A 47 -23.92 -6.98 -31.02
C PHE A 47 -24.14 -8.32 -31.74
N SER A 48 -24.01 -8.35 -33.07
CA SER A 48 -24.06 -9.60 -33.83
C SER A 48 -22.71 -10.32 -33.75
N SER A 49 -22.68 -11.42 -32.98
CA SER A 49 -21.58 -12.38 -33.01
C SER A 49 -21.80 -13.40 -34.13
N GLU A 50 -21.41 -13.07 -35.35
CA GLU A 50 -21.28 -14.05 -36.44
C GLU A 50 -19.93 -13.83 -37.14
N SER A 51 -18.97 -14.71 -36.87
CA SER A 51 -17.84 -15.17 -37.73
C SER A 51 -17.08 -14.19 -38.66
N GLY A 52 -17.21 -12.87 -38.52
CA GLY A 52 -16.46 -11.85 -39.23
C GLY A 52 -15.42 -11.20 -38.33
N GLY A 53 -14.17 -11.14 -38.79
CA GLY A 53 -13.08 -10.48 -38.07
C GLY A 53 -13.44 -9.04 -37.66
N TRP A 54 -12.80 -8.56 -36.59
CA TRP A 54 -12.93 -7.20 -36.08
C TRP A 54 -12.69 -6.18 -37.20
N THR A 55 -13.76 -5.63 -37.77
CA THR A 55 -13.66 -4.59 -38.80
C THR A 55 -13.44 -3.25 -38.10
N LEU A 56 -12.18 -2.91 -37.86
CA LEU A 56 -11.84 -1.67 -37.21
C LEU A 56 -11.95 -0.47 -38.15
N ASN A 57 -12.56 0.61 -37.65
CA ASN A 57 -12.59 1.89 -38.36
C ASN A 57 -11.16 2.47 -38.42
N GLN A 58 -10.68 2.77 -39.62
CA GLN A 58 -9.33 3.30 -39.87
C GLN A 58 -9.02 4.59 -39.09
N ALA A 59 -10.04 5.42 -38.81
CA ALA A 59 -9.87 6.62 -38.00
C ALA A 59 -9.51 6.31 -36.54
N ILE A 60 -10.06 5.21 -35.99
CA ILE A 60 -9.77 4.75 -34.62
C ILE A 60 -8.35 4.17 -34.57
N ILE A 61 -7.94 3.40 -35.58
CA ILE A 61 -6.55 2.89 -35.69
C ILE A 61 -5.54 4.03 -35.71
N ASN A 62 -5.76 5.03 -36.56
CA ASN A 62 -4.86 6.19 -36.65
C ASN A 62 -4.80 6.97 -35.33
N THR A 63 -5.93 7.08 -34.63
CA THR A 63 -6.00 7.72 -33.31
C THR A 63 -5.23 6.92 -32.27
N SER A 64 -5.40 5.59 -32.27
CA SER A 64 -4.66 4.67 -31.39
C SER A 64 -3.16 4.77 -31.59
N ARG A 65 -2.68 4.73 -32.85
CA ARG A 65 -1.25 4.88 -33.15
C ARG A 65 -0.71 6.23 -32.66
N ARG A 66 -1.44 7.32 -32.87
CA ARG A 66 -1.01 8.63 -32.36
C ARG A 66 -0.90 8.67 -30.83
N ILE A 67 -1.78 7.97 -30.11
CA ILE A 67 -1.79 7.98 -28.64
C ILE A 67 -0.70 7.04 -28.08
N PHE A 68 -0.52 5.85 -28.66
CA PHE A 68 0.30 4.79 -28.07
C PHE A 68 1.62 4.49 -28.82
N ASP A 69 1.79 4.90 -30.06
CA ASP A 69 2.89 4.46 -30.94
C ASP A 69 4.07 5.45 -30.98
N GLU A 70 3.87 6.73 -30.63
CA GLU A 70 4.90 7.77 -30.84
C GLU A 70 6.20 7.58 -30.03
N ASN A 71 6.24 6.71 -28.99
CA ASN A 71 7.46 6.40 -28.21
C ASN A 71 7.48 4.99 -27.54
N GLY A 72 6.65 4.04 -28.00
CA GLY A 72 6.35 2.83 -27.22
C GLY A 72 7.32 1.65 -27.40
N ASN A 73 8.20 1.40 -26.41
CA ASN A 73 8.84 0.08 -26.23
C ASN A 73 7.84 -0.88 -25.58
N TRP A 74 6.80 -1.26 -26.32
CA TRP A 74 5.78 -2.19 -25.87
C TRP A 74 6.33 -3.62 -25.81
N LEU A 75 5.83 -4.40 -24.86
CA LEU A 75 6.24 -5.78 -24.67
C LEU A 75 5.62 -6.69 -25.72
N SER A 76 6.40 -7.66 -26.17
CA SER A 76 5.86 -8.79 -26.94
C SER A 76 4.82 -9.55 -26.11
N PHE A 77 3.98 -10.33 -26.79
CA PHE A 77 2.95 -11.14 -26.13
C PHE A 77 3.56 -12.05 -25.05
N ASP A 78 4.64 -12.76 -25.38
CA ASP A 78 5.29 -13.69 -24.47
C ASP A 78 5.86 -12.96 -23.23
N GLU A 79 6.47 -11.80 -23.41
CA GLU A 79 6.98 -10.98 -22.29
C GLU A 79 5.83 -10.46 -21.42
N LEU A 80 4.75 -9.97 -22.02
CA LEU A 80 3.58 -9.48 -21.30
C LEU A 80 2.97 -10.59 -20.44
N ILE A 81 2.75 -11.79 -21.01
CA ILE A 81 2.19 -12.92 -20.29
C ILE A 81 3.16 -13.42 -19.22
N LEU A 82 4.46 -13.48 -19.50
CA LEU A 82 5.48 -13.89 -18.53
C LEU A 82 5.50 -12.95 -17.32
N TYR A 83 5.61 -11.64 -17.56
CA TYR A 83 5.68 -10.63 -16.50
C TYR A 83 4.37 -10.45 -15.75
N ALA A 84 3.22 -10.63 -16.40
CA ALA A 84 1.95 -10.70 -15.70
C ALA A 84 1.89 -11.94 -14.80
N SER A 85 2.33 -13.10 -15.31
CA SER A 85 2.27 -14.37 -14.57
C SER A 85 3.16 -14.39 -13.33
N ASN A 86 4.26 -13.63 -13.30
CA ASN A 86 5.15 -13.53 -12.15
C ASN A 86 4.95 -12.25 -11.33
N GLY A 87 3.94 -11.44 -11.67
CA GLY A 87 3.57 -10.21 -10.97
C GLY A 87 4.49 -9.02 -11.20
N GLU A 88 5.47 -9.13 -12.10
CA GLU A 88 6.28 -7.99 -12.55
C GLU A 88 5.41 -6.95 -13.26
N ILE A 89 4.30 -7.37 -13.86
CA ILE A 89 3.28 -6.49 -14.42
C ILE A 89 1.92 -6.80 -13.80
N ASN A 90 1.16 -5.74 -13.55
CA ASN A 90 -0.24 -5.84 -13.14
C ASN A 90 -1.12 -5.38 -14.31
N LEU A 91 -1.82 -6.30 -14.96
CA LEU A 91 -2.61 -6.02 -16.16
C LEU A 91 -3.72 -4.99 -15.94
N VAL A 92 -4.30 -4.92 -14.74
CA VAL A 92 -5.30 -3.90 -14.37
C VAL A 92 -4.66 -2.51 -14.32
N SER A 93 -3.44 -2.42 -13.79
CA SER A 93 -2.66 -1.18 -13.73
C SER A 93 -2.21 -0.74 -15.12
N GLU A 94 -1.80 -1.66 -15.99
CA GLU A 94 -1.46 -1.36 -17.39
C GLU A 94 -2.68 -0.83 -18.15
N LEU A 95 -3.84 -1.48 -17.99
CA LEU A 95 -5.07 -0.97 -18.59
C LEU A 95 -5.42 0.44 -18.08
N SER A 96 -5.27 0.68 -16.78
CA SER A 96 -5.48 2.01 -16.19
C SER A 96 -4.45 3.03 -16.70
N SER A 97 -3.22 2.61 -17.02
CA SER A 97 -2.19 3.43 -17.65
C SER A 97 -2.55 3.80 -19.09
N LEU A 98 -3.03 2.84 -19.88
CA LEU A 98 -3.52 3.09 -21.24
C LEU A 98 -4.70 4.06 -21.24
N ARG A 99 -5.67 3.87 -20.34
CA ARG A 99 -6.84 4.77 -20.22
C ARG A 99 -6.45 6.20 -19.85
N ARG A 100 -5.41 6.39 -19.05
CA ARG A 100 -4.90 7.74 -18.68
C ARG A 100 -4.22 8.48 -19.83
N GLN A 101 -3.86 7.78 -20.90
CA GLN A 101 -3.28 8.41 -22.11
C GLN A 101 -4.36 8.86 -23.09
N CYS A 102 -5.62 8.40 -22.93
CA CYS A 102 -6.73 8.89 -23.73
C CYS A 102 -6.99 10.38 -23.43
N PRO A 103 -7.22 11.22 -24.45
CA PRO A 103 -7.57 12.62 -24.28
C PRO A 103 -8.79 12.84 -23.36
N GLU A 104 -8.77 13.89 -22.55
CA GLU A 104 -9.83 14.20 -21.55
C GLU A 104 -11.23 14.40 -22.18
N ASN A 105 -11.29 14.78 -23.45
CA ASN A 105 -12.54 15.00 -24.18
C ASN A 105 -13.15 13.73 -24.79
N ILE A 106 -12.55 12.56 -24.54
CA ILE A 106 -13.03 11.26 -25.04
C ILE A 106 -13.75 10.52 -23.92
N HIS A 107 -14.93 9.98 -24.23
CA HIS A 107 -15.69 9.17 -23.28
C HIS A 107 -15.02 7.84 -22.99
N TYR A 108 -15.31 7.27 -21.83
CA TYR A 108 -14.73 6.02 -21.34
C TYR A 108 -14.84 4.86 -22.33
N GLU A 109 -16.01 4.70 -22.95
CA GLU A 109 -16.30 3.65 -23.93
C GLU A 109 -15.47 3.84 -25.21
N GLN A 110 -15.33 5.08 -25.66
CA GLN A 110 -14.51 5.41 -26.83
C GLN A 110 -13.03 5.15 -26.57
N CYS A 111 -12.53 5.44 -25.36
CA CYS A 111 -11.17 5.08 -24.97
C CYS A 111 -10.95 3.55 -25.00
N ASN A 112 -11.94 2.75 -24.58
CA ASN A 112 -11.84 1.29 -24.69
C ASN A 112 -11.80 0.82 -26.16
N GLU A 113 -12.50 1.48 -27.09
CA GLU A 113 -12.37 1.17 -28.54
C GLU A 113 -10.98 1.50 -29.10
N ILE A 114 -10.39 2.61 -28.65
CA ILE A 114 -9.01 2.98 -29.02
C ILE A 114 -8.02 1.92 -28.49
N ILE A 115 -8.23 1.41 -27.27
CA ILE A 115 -7.40 0.32 -26.70
C ILE A 115 -7.61 -0.99 -27.46
N ARG A 116 -8.83 -1.32 -27.88
CA ARG A 116 -9.06 -2.47 -28.79
C ARG A 116 -8.28 -2.33 -30.08
N ALA A 117 -8.25 -1.11 -30.65
CA ALA A 117 -7.47 -0.82 -31.84
C ALA A 117 -5.98 -1.01 -31.63
N PHE A 118 -5.47 -0.54 -30.49
CA PHE A 118 -4.08 -0.77 -30.11
C PHE A 118 -3.74 -2.27 -30.04
N ILE A 119 -4.55 -3.07 -29.36
CA ILE A 119 -4.30 -4.51 -29.23
C ILE A 119 -4.29 -5.20 -30.60
N ALA A 120 -5.26 -4.87 -31.46
CA ALA A 120 -5.39 -5.47 -32.79
C ALA A 120 -4.28 -5.04 -33.77
N ASP A 121 -3.70 -3.86 -33.58
CA ASP A 121 -2.63 -3.33 -34.43
C ASP A 121 -1.24 -3.78 -33.95
N HIS A 122 -1.05 -3.91 -32.63
CA HIS A 122 0.23 -4.21 -32.01
C HIS A 122 0.51 -5.71 -31.87
N TYR A 123 -0.54 -6.52 -31.66
CA TYR A 123 -0.44 -7.98 -31.56
C TYR A 123 -1.08 -8.64 -32.78
N PHE A 124 -0.71 -9.89 -33.09
CA PHE A 124 -1.16 -10.57 -34.30
C PHE A 124 -1.72 -11.98 -34.04
N GLY A 125 -2.63 -12.41 -34.91
CA GLY A 125 -3.20 -13.76 -34.88
C GLY A 125 -3.82 -14.13 -33.53
N LYS A 126 -3.48 -15.32 -33.03
CA LYS A 126 -4.04 -15.88 -31.80
C LYS A 126 -3.72 -15.05 -30.54
N ASP A 127 -2.61 -14.31 -30.56
CA ASP A 127 -2.17 -13.50 -29.42
C ASP A 127 -3.08 -12.27 -29.26
N ALA A 128 -3.38 -11.60 -30.38
CA ALA A 128 -4.35 -10.51 -30.41
C ALA A 128 -5.75 -10.99 -30.02
N GLU A 129 -6.19 -12.13 -30.55
CA GLU A 129 -7.48 -12.73 -30.19
C GLU A 129 -7.58 -13.01 -28.68
N TYR A 130 -6.52 -13.56 -28.09
CA TYR A 130 -6.46 -13.84 -26.67
C TYR A 130 -6.54 -12.56 -25.81
N LEU A 131 -5.73 -11.55 -26.14
CA LEU A 131 -5.73 -10.28 -25.41
C LEU A 131 -7.06 -9.52 -25.56
N MET A 132 -7.65 -9.53 -26.77
CA MET A 132 -8.97 -8.93 -27.02
C MET A 132 -10.07 -9.61 -26.21
N LYS A 133 -10.04 -10.94 -26.11
CA LYS A 133 -10.96 -11.70 -25.27
C LYS A 133 -10.76 -11.37 -23.79
N LEU A 134 -9.52 -11.38 -23.32
CA LEU A 134 -9.17 -11.07 -21.93
C LEU A 134 -9.64 -9.66 -21.55
N PHE A 135 -9.36 -8.68 -22.40
CA PHE A 135 -9.79 -7.30 -22.23
C PHE A 135 -11.31 -7.18 -22.19
N SER A 136 -12.02 -7.80 -23.13
CA SER A 136 -13.48 -7.77 -23.18
C SER A 136 -14.13 -8.43 -21.96
N SER A 137 -13.59 -9.56 -21.49
CA SER A 137 -14.03 -10.17 -20.22
C SER A 137 -13.79 -9.25 -19.03
N TYR A 138 -12.67 -8.53 -19.00
CA TYR A 138 -12.38 -7.56 -17.95
C TYR A 138 -13.34 -6.38 -17.94
N LEU A 139 -13.69 -5.81 -19.09
CA LEU A 139 -14.68 -4.73 -19.17
C LEU A 139 -16.05 -5.18 -18.62
N ARG A 140 -16.47 -6.41 -18.95
CA ARG A 140 -17.72 -6.97 -18.43
C ARG A 140 -17.67 -7.18 -16.92
N TYR A 141 -16.55 -7.71 -16.41
CA TYR A 141 -16.32 -7.85 -14.98
C TYR A 141 -16.38 -6.50 -14.26
N GLU A 142 -15.73 -5.47 -14.81
CA GLU A 142 -15.70 -4.12 -14.25
C GLU A 142 -17.10 -3.50 -14.16
N THR A 143 -17.93 -3.63 -15.21
CA THR A 143 -19.33 -3.20 -15.16
C THR A 143 -20.09 -3.95 -14.06
N LYS A 144 -19.93 -5.27 -13.97
CA LYS A 144 -20.59 -6.07 -12.93
C LYS A 144 -20.18 -5.66 -11.53
N MET A 145 -18.90 -5.35 -11.32
CA MET A 145 -18.38 -4.93 -10.02
C MET A 145 -18.86 -3.54 -9.61
N LYS A 146 -19.13 -2.63 -10.55
CA LYS A 146 -19.74 -1.32 -10.25
C LYS A 146 -21.17 -1.45 -9.72
N GLU A 147 -21.88 -2.48 -10.16
CA GLU A 147 -23.26 -2.78 -9.76
C GLU A 147 -23.34 -3.69 -8.52
N LEU A 148 -22.22 -4.26 -8.07
CA LEU A 148 -22.20 -5.22 -6.98
C LEU A 148 -22.39 -4.53 -5.63
N GLU A 149 -23.53 -4.78 -5.00
CA GLU A 149 -23.75 -4.41 -3.61
C GLU A 149 -23.10 -5.44 -2.68
N ILE A 150 -22.04 -5.03 -1.98
CA ILE A 150 -21.35 -5.86 -0.99
C ILE A 150 -22.00 -5.65 0.38
N PRO A 151 -22.53 -6.68 1.05
CA PRO A 151 -23.18 -6.50 2.34
C PRO A 151 -22.23 -5.98 3.42
N ASP A 152 -22.66 -4.95 4.17
CA ASP A 152 -21.85 -4.31 5.21
C ASP A 152 -21.47 -5.25 6.35
N LYS A 153 -22.31 -6.25 6.62
CA LYS A 153 -22.12 -7.24 7.69
C LYS A 153 -20.93 -8.18 7.49
N LEU A 154 -20.39 -8.25 6.27
CA LEU A 154 -19.26 -9.14 5.97
C LEU A 154 -17.96 -8.55 6.48
N ASN A 155 -17.10 -9.40 7.04
CA ASN A 155 -15.74 -9.02 7.37
C ASN A 155 -14.87 -8.92 6.09
N ARG A 156 -13.64 -8.42 6.23
CA ARG A 156 -12.71 -8.21 5.11
C ARG A 156 -12.48 -9.48 4.28
N ALA A 157 -12.21 -10.62 4.92
CA ALA A 157 -11.93 -11.88 4.23
C ALA A 157 -13.17 -12.39 3.47
N GLU A 158 -14.35 -12.29 4.09
CA GLU A 158 -15.62 -12.66 3.45
C GLU A 158 -15.95 -11.78 2.24
N LYS A 159 -15.69 -10.47 2.34
CA LYS A 159 -15.83 -9.54 1.21
C LYS A 159 -14.88 -9.91 0.07
N TYR A 160 -13.65 -10.29 0.41
CA TYR A 160 -12.67 -10.69 -0.61
C TYR A 160 -13.03 -12.01 -1.31
N GLU A 161 -13.54 -13.00 -0.58
CA GLU A 161 -14.03 -14.24 -1.18
C GLU A 161 -15.22 -14.01 -2.12
N LEU A 162 -16.10 -13.05 -1.83
CA LEU A 162 -17.15 -12.65 -2.76
C LEU A 162 -16.56 -12.07 -4.06
N ILE A 163 -15.55 -11.21 -3.97
CA ILE A 163 -14.86 -10.64 -5.13
C ILE A 163 -14.18 -11.75 -5.96
N LYS A 164 -13.48 -12.69 -5.30
CA LYS A 164 -12.87 -13.85 -5.97
C LYS A 164 -13.90 -14.69 -6.71
N LYS A 165 -15.05 -14.96 -6.07
CA LYS A 165 -16.15 -15.68 -6.71
C LYS A 165 -16.65 -14.95 -7.96
N GLN A 166 -16.86 -13.63 -7.87
CA GLN A 166 -17.24 -12.83 -9.03
C GLN A 166 -16.20 -12.93 -10.15
N ARG A 167 -14.89 -12.84 -9.85
CA ARG A 167 -13.83 -13.01 -10.86
C ARG A 167 -13.95 -14.35 -11.60
N ARG A 168 -14.24 -15.45 -10.90
CA ARG A 168 -14.38 -16.79 -11.50
C ARG A 168 -15.63 -16.96 -12.38
N GLU A 169 -16.58 -16.01 -12.35
CA GLU A 169 -17.70 -15.99 -13.31
C GLU A 169 -17.31 -15.44 -14.69
N PHE A 170 -16.24 -14.63 -14.77
CA PHE A 170 -15.80 -13.96 -16.01
C PHE A 170 -14.51 -14.54 -16.59
N PHE A 171 -13.70 -15.19 -15.76
CA PHE A 171 -12.37 -15.67 -16.12
C PHE A 171 -12.20 -17.14 -15.75
N SER A 172 -11.51 -17.88 -16.61
CA SER A 172 -10.98 -19.20 -16.22
C SER A 172 -9.97 -19.05 -15.07
N ASP A 173 -9.69 -20.13 -14.35
CA ASP A 173 -8.71 -20.10 -13.24
C ASP A 173 -7.34 -19.58 -13.69
N LYS A 174 -6.91 -19.92 -14.91
CA LYS A 174 -5.64 -19.44 -15.47
C LYS A 174 -5.67 -17.94 -15.73
N GLU A 175 -6.73 -17.42 -16.34
CA GLU A 175 -6.89 -15.99 -16.63
C GLU A 175 -7.04 -15.18 -15.33
N ALA A 176 -7.82 -15.69 -14.37
CA ALA A 176 -8.00 -15.04 -13.09
C ALA A 176 -6.68 -15.00 -12.29
N LYS A 177 -5.90 -16.09 -12.29
CA LYS A 177 -4.55 -16.11 -11.71
C LYS A 177 -3.60 -15.15 -12.42
N LEU A 178 -3.71 -15.01 -13.74
CA LEU A 178 -2.87 -14.08 -14.52
C LEU A 178 -3.17 -12.62 -14.17
N ILE A 179 -4.44 -12.25 -14.01
CA ILE A 179 -4.85 -10.86 -13.74
C ILE A 179 -4.73 -10.50 -12.26
N PHE A 180 -5.16 -11.39 -11.36
CA PHE A 180 -5.37 -11.10 -9.94
C PHE A 180 -4.50 -11.95 -9.00
N GLY A 181 -3.66 -12.85 -9.52
CA GLY A 181 -3.00 -13.85 -8.69
C GLY A 181 -1.99 -13.28 -7.68
N LEU A 182 -1.33 -12.15 -8.00
CA LEU A 182 -0.46 -11.45 -7.04
C LEU A 182 -1.27 -10.89 -5.86
N GLU A 183 -2.38 -10.22 -6.16
CA GLU A 183 -3.31 -9.69 -5.16
C GLU A 183 -3.90 -10.82 -4.29
N GLU A 184 -4.33 -11.93 -4.90
CA GLU A 184 -4.79 -13.13 -4.18
C GLU A 184 -3.71 -13.71 -3.25
N ALA A 185 -2.43 -13.66 -3.66
CA ALA A 185 -1.32 -14.10 -2.82
C ALA A 185 -1.02 -13.13 -1.67
N GLU A 186 -1.12 -11.82 -1.89
CA GLU A 186 -0.99 -10.80 -0.84
C GLU A 186 -2.10 -10.92 0.21
N GLU A 187 -3.33 -11.16 -0.22
CA GLU A 187 -4.46 -11.42 0.69
C GLU A 187 -4.25 -12.70 1.51
N THR A 188 -3.82 -13.78 0.84
CA THR A 188 -3.47 -15.03 1.52
C THR A 188 -2.36 -14.82 2.56
N TYR A 189 -1.36 -13.98 2.24
CA TYR A 189 -0.29 -13.64 3.17
C TYR A 189 -0.83 -12.92 4.41
N LEU A 190 -1.70 -11.92 4.24
CA LEU A 190 -2.28 -11.17 5.34
C LEU A 190 -3.13 -12.06 6.25
N ASP A 191 -3.98 -12.91 5.66
CA ASP A 191 -4.84 -13.83 6.41
C ASP A 191 -4.03 -14.90 7.16
N SER A 192 -2.91 -15.34 6.60
CA SER A 192 -2.07 -16.40 7.18
C SER A 192 -1.00 -15.88 8.16
N LEU A 193 -0.73 -14.57 8.16
CA LEU A 193 0.36 -13.98 8.95
C LEU A 193 0.16 -14.16 10.46
N GLU A 194 -1.06 -13.98 10.96
CA GLU A 194 -1.34 -14.16 12.39
C GLU A 194 -1.07 -15.60 12.84
N GLY A 195 -1.48 -16.59 12.05
CA GLY A 195 -1.19 -18.00 12.28
C GLY A 195 0.31 -18.26 12.34
N PHE A 196 1.06 -17.77 11.34
CA PHE A 196 2.52 -17.85 11.31
C PHE A 196 3.16 -17.26 12.58
N LEU A 197 2.69 -16.08 13.03
CA LEU A 197 3.27 -15.41 14.20
C LEU A 197 3.05 -16.19 15.49
N LYS A 198 1.90 -16.86 15.64
CA LYS A 198 1.58 -17.74 16.77
C LYS A 198 2.40 -19.02 16.74
N ASP A 199 2.45 -19.69 15.59
CA ASP A 199 3.13 -20.98 15.42
C ASP A 199 4.65 -20.87 15.62
N THR A 200 5.21 -19.68 15.40
CA THR A 200 6.64 -19.41 15.54
C THR A 200 7.04 -18.69 16.81
N GLU A 201 6.11 -18.45 17.73
CA GLU A 201 6.33 -17.62 18.93
C GLU A 201 7.44 -18.16 19.86
N THR A 202 7.57 -19.49 19.91
CA THR A 202 8.54 -20.19 20.79
C THR A 202 9.91 -20.38 20.15
N LEU A 203 10.04 -20.11 18.85
CA LEU A 203 11.29 -20.29 18.12
C LEU A 203 12.29 -19.17 18.45
N ASN A 204 13.58 -19.49 18.37
CA ASN A 204 14.60 -18.44 18.41
C ASN A 204 14.57 -17.62 17.11
N GLY A 205 15.17 -16.42 17.11
CA GLY A 205 15.06 -15.52 15.97
C GLY A 205 15.65 -16.04 14.67
N GLU A 206 16.68 -16.89 14.71
CA GLU A 206 17.24 -17.48 13.49
C GLU A 206 16.26 -18.48 12.87
N GLN A 207 15.74 -19.39 13.67
CA GLN A 207 14.71 -20.35 13.26
C GLN A 207 13.45 -19.64 12.76
N ARG A 208 13.05 -18.57 13.45
CA ARG A 208 11.88 -17.76 13.09
C ARG A 208 12.07 -17.02 11.78
N MET A 209 13.26 -16.46 11.52
CA MET A 209 13.59 -15.83 10.24
C MET A 209 13.62 -16.84 9.09
N GLN A 210 14.20 -18.02 9.30
CA GLN A 210 14.18 -19.08 8.29
C GLN A 210 12.74 -19.50 7.97
N LYS A 211 11.91 -19.73 9.01
CA LYS A 211 10.50 -20.10 8.85
C LYS A 211 9.70 -18.99 8.17
N TYR A 212 10.02 -17.73 8.44
CA TYR A 212 9.38 -16.60 7.78
C TYR A 212 9.67 -16.59 6.28
N GLU A 213 10.92 -16.83 5.87
CA GLU A 213 11.28 -16.91 4.45
C GLU A 213 10.63 -18.12 3.76
N GLU A 214 10.54 -19.27 4.43
CA GLU A 214 9.80 -20.45 3.93
C GLU A 214 8.31 -20.13 3.76
N PHE A 215 7.69 -19.52 4.78
CA PHE A 215 6.30 -19.09 4.75
C PHE A 215 6.02 -18.16 3.57
N ARG A 216 6.84 -17.11 3.38
CA ARG A 216 6.69 -16.19 2.26
C ARG A 216 6.82 -16.87 0.91
N LYS A 217 7.82 -17.75 0.73
CA LYS A 217 7.98 -18.51 -0.51
C LYS A 217 6.78 -19.38 -0.82
N ASN A 218 6.20 -20.03 0.21
CA ASN A 218 5.04 -20.89 0.05
C ASN A 218 3.79 -20.10 -0.34
N VAL A 219 3.54 -18.97 0.33
CA VAL A 219 2.35 -18.14 0.05
C VAL A 219 2.45 -17.44 -1.30
N TYR A 220 3.58 -16.77 -1.57
CA TYR A 220 3.74 -16.00 -2.81
C TYR A 220 4.06 -16.89 -4.02
N GLY A 221 4.62 -18.08 -3.82
CA GLY A 221 4.96 -19.01 -4.90
C GLY A 221 5.78 -18.34 -6.00
N GLN A 222 5.23 -18.33 -7.23
CA GLN A 222 5.87 -17.72 -8.41
C GLN A 222 6.09 -16.20 -8.30
N TYR A 223 5.36 -15.51 -7.40
CA TYR A 223 5.47 -14.06 -7.19
C TYR A 223 6.56 -13.67 -6.18
N TYR A 224 7.13 -14.63 -5.45
CA TYR A 224 8.05 -14.36 -4.34
C TYR A 224 9.25 -13.49 -4.75
N ASN A 225 9.87 -13.80 -5.90
CA ASN A 225 11.03 -13.06 -6.37
C ASN A 225 10.69 -11.61 -6.70
N THR A 226 9.52 -11.35 -7.28
CA THR A 226 9.04 -10.01 -7.61
C THR A 226 8.79 -9.18 -6.36
N ILE A 227 8.08 -9.76 -5.38
CA ILE A 227 7.84 -9.12 -4.08
C ILE A 227 9.17 -8.79 -3.40
N LYS A 228 10.07 -9.77 -3.33
CA LYS A 228 11.38 -9.62 -2.69
C LYS A 228 12.25 -8.54 -3.37
N LYS A 229 12.20 -8.43 -4.69
CA LYS A 229 12.96 -7.43 -5.46
C LYS A 229 12.46 -6.00 -5.19
N ARG A 230 11.14 -5.83 -5.01
CA ARG A 230 10.50 -4.54 -4.77
C ARG A 230 10.55 -4.09 -3.32
N GLU A 231 10.74 -5.02 -2.39
CA GLU A 231 10.72 -4.73 -0.96
C GLU A 231 11.87 -3.80 -0.55
N PRO A 232 11.58 -2.65 0.08
CA PRO A 232 12.62 -1.78 0.61
C PRO A 232 13.45 -2.49 1.68
N LYS A 233 14.79 -2.34 1.64
CA LYS A 233 15.70 -2.93 2.64
C LYS A 233 15.33 -2.58 4.08
N TYR A 234 14.81 -1.36 4.28
CA TYR A 234 14.35 -0.91 5.60
C TYR A 234 13.17 -1.72 6.12
N ASN A 235 12.20 -2.07 5.27
CA ASN A 235 11.06 -2.88 5.66
C ASN A 235 11.52 -4.27 6.09
N THR A 236 12.41 -4.90 5.31
CA THR A 236 12.94 -6.22 5.65
C THR A 236 13.77 -6.20 6.95
N TYR A 237 14.52 -5.12 7.20
CA TYR A 237 15.20 -4.88 8.47
C TYR A 237 14.20 -4.79 9.64
N GLU A 238 13.16 -3.97 9.52
CA GLU A 238 12.13 -3.83 10.57
C GLU A 238 11.40 -5.15 10.83
N THR A 239 11.12 -5.94 9.79
CA THR A 239 10.55 -7.28 9.93
C THR A 239 11.49 -8.21 10.69
N GLU A 240 12.79 -8.23 10.39
CA GLU A 240 13.75 -9.04 11.16
C GLU A 240 13.82 -8.58 12.62
N MET A 241 13.85 -7.26 12.88
CA MET A 241 13.84 -6.71 14.22
C MET A 241 12.58 -7.10 15.01
N PHE A 242 11.41 -7.05 14.36
CA PHE A 242 10.14 -7.47 14.94
C PHE A 242 10.13 -8.97 15.26
N LEU A 243 10.54 -9.81 14.32
CA LEU A 243 10.56 -11.26 14.52
C LEU A 243 11.54 -11.67 15.64
N ARG A 244 12.60 -10.89 15.86
CA ARG A 244 13.60 -11.11 16.91
C ARG A 244 13.31 -10.35 18.22
N GLU A 245 12.22 -9.59 18.33
CA GLU A 245 11.98 -8.69 19.47
C GLU A 245 12.13 -9.41 20.83
N LYS A 246 11.45 -10.54 21.01
CA LYS A 246 11.52 -11.33 22.26
C LYS A 246 12.90 -11.89 22.57
N GLU A 247 13.67 -12.24 21.54
CA GLU A 247 15.05 -12.70 21.69
C GLU A 247 15.92 -11.55 22.21
N LEU A 248 15.83 -10.39 21.55
CA LEU A 248 16.57 -9.19 21.88
C LEU A 248 16.21 -8.64 23.27
N GLU A 249 14.95 -8.72 23.68
CA GLU A 249 14.50 -8.27 25.00
C GLU A 249 15.12 -9.07 26.15
N ARG A 250 15.37 -10.38 25.93
CA ARG A 250 15.97 -11.28 26.93
C ARG A 250 17.50 -11.14 27.03
N MET A 251 18.15 -10.55 26.03
CA MET A 251 19.59 -10.31 26.03
C MET A 251 20.00 -9.20 27.00
N SER A 252 21.25 -9.25 27.48
CA SER A 252 21.87 -8.12 28.17
C SER A 252 21.99 -6.90 27.24
N SER A 253 22.18 -5.71 27.81
CA SER A 253 22.33 -4.48 27.00
C SER A 253 23.49 -4.57 26.00
N SER A 254 24.61 -5.18 26.38
CA SER A 254 25.80 -5.31 25.52
C SER A 254 25.57 -6.28 24.36
N GLU A 255 24.96 -7.43 24.65
CA GLU A 255 24.64 -8.44 23.63
C GLU A 255 23.57 -7.92 22.66
N ARG A 256 22.52 -7.28 23.19
CA ARG A 256 21.46 -6.66 22.38
C ARG A 256 22.04 -5.61 21.43
N ASN A 257 22.94 -4.74 21.91
CA ASN A 257 23.57 -3.72 21.09
C ASN A 257 24.43 -4.34 19.99
N SER A 258 25.25 -5.33 20.33
CA SER A 258 26.09 -6.06 19.36
C SER A 258 25.24 -6.76 18.29
N LYS A 259 24.16 -7.44 18.70
CA LYS A 259 23.25 -8.15 17.78
C LYS A 259 22.48 -7.17 16.89
N THR A 260 21.98 -6.07 17.45
CA THR A 260 21.27 -5.03 16.69
C THR A 260 22.20 -4.40 15.66
N ARG A 261 23.45 -4.10 16.05
CA ARG A 261 24.46 -3.58 15.14
C ARG A 261 24.75 -4.55 14.00
N TYR A 262 24.96 -5.82 14.30
CA TYR A 262 25.16 -6.86 13.29
C TYR A 262 24.00 -6.92 12.28
N ILE A 263 22.75 -6.83 12.75
CA ILE A 263 21.57 -6.81 11.86
C ILE A 263 21.57 -5.55 10.98
N ARG A 264 21.88 -4.38 11.53
CA ARG A 264 21.98 -3.14 10.73
C ARG A 264 23.07 -3.24 9.67
N GLU A 265 24.24 -3.76 10.02
CA GLU A 265 25.35 -3.95 9.07
C GLU A 265 24.98 -4.92 7.95
N LYS A 266 24.22 -5.98 8.24
CA LYS A 266 23.68 -6.92 7.24
C LYS A 266 22.83 -6.24 6.16
N TYR A 267 21.99 -5.26 6.54
CA TYR A 267 21.08 -4.60 5.59
C TYR A 267 21.64 -3.34 4.94
N PHE A 268 22.43 -2.55 5.70
CA PHE A 268 22.84 -1.20 5.29
C PHE A 268 24.35 -1.01 5.22
N GLY A 269 25.14 -2.04 5.54
CA GLY A 269 26.59 -1.93 5.67
C GLY A 269 27.00 -1.14 6.93
N LYS A 270 28.33 -1.03 7.13
CA LYS A 270 28.90 -0.39 8.32
C LYS A 270 28.50 1.08 8.47
N ASP A 271 28.66 1.85 7.40
CA ASP A 271 28.34 3.28 7.35
C ASP A 271 26.84 3.56 7.57
N GLY A 272 25.96 2.72 7.00
CA GLY A 272 24.52 2.79 7.27
C GLY A 272 24.18 2.46 8.73
N ALA A 273 24.82 1.44 9.30
CA ALA A 273 24.62 1.07 10.70
C ALA A 273 25.07 2.17 11.67
N ASP A 274 26.20 2.84 11.37
CA ASP A 274 26.73 3.96 12.15
C ASP A 274 25.77 5.15 12.13
N ARG A 275 25.26 5.53 10.95
CA ARG A 275 24.24 6.59 10.85
C ARG A 275 22.98 6.27 11.64
N MET A 276 22.47 5.04 11.52
CA MET A 276 21.29 4.63 12.28
C MET A 276 21.56 4.70 13.78
N GLU A 277 22.72 4.24 14.24
CA GLU A 277 23.09 4.31 15.65
C GLU A 277 23.12 5.75 16.17
N THR A 278 23.66 6.69 15.40
CA THR A 278 23.61 8.13 15.72
C THR A 278 22.18 8.63 15.83
N VAL A 279 21.33 8.36 14.83
CA VAL A 279 19.92 8.78 14.84
C VAL A 279 19.16 8.22 16.05
N TYR A 280 19.39 6.95 16.40
CA TYR A 280 18.75 6.37 17.58
C TYR A 280 19.25 6.99 18.89
N LYS A 281 20.55 7.29 19.01
CA LYS A 281 21.09 7.97 20.20
C LYS A 281 20.50 9.37 20.34
N GLU A 282 20.48 10.15 19.26
CA GLU A 282 19.89 11.48 19.25
C GLU A 282 18.39 11.44 19.60
N SER A 283 17.66 10.46 19.03
CA SER A 283 16.24 10.25 19.34
C SER A 283 16.02 9.86 20.81
N ASP A 284 16.82 8.96 21.36
CA ASP A 284 16.72 8.53 22.77
C ASP A 284 17.05 9.69 23.73
N GLU A 285 18.05 10.51 23.40
CA GLU A 285 18.40 11.70 24.16
C GLU A 285 17.30 12.76 24.12
N LYS A 286 16.74 13.01 22.92
CA LYS A 286 15.59 13.91 22.76
C LYS A 286 14.39 13.42 23.57
N GLU A 287 14.03 12.14 23.48
CA GLU A 287 12.92 11.56 24.25
C GLU A 287 13.14 11.69 25.77
N LYS A 288 14.38 11.51 26.27
CA LYS A 288 14.71 11.70 27.69
C LYS A 288 14.52 13.16 28.12
N LYS A 289 15.02 14.12 27.33
CA LYS A 289 14.86 15.56 27.62
C LYS A 289 13.38 15.97 27.60
N GLU A 290 12.61 15.47 26.64
CA GLU A 290 11.17 15.75 26.55
C GLU A 290 10.39 15.14 27.74
N LYS A 291 10.73 13.92 28.17
CA LYS A 291 10.13 13.31 29.38
C LYS A 291 10.45 14.09 30.64
N LEU A 292 11.71 14.51 30.81
CA LEU A 292 12.11 15.36 31.92
C LEU A 292 11.33 16.68 31.92
N THR A 293 11.22 17.32 30.76
CA THR A 293 10.46 18.57 30.58
C THR A 293 9.00 18.39 30.97
N ALA A 294 8.34 17.35 30.48
CA ALA A 294 6.95 17.05 30.83
C ALA A 294 6.77 16.80 32.33
N GLN A 295 7.73 16.12 32.98
CA GLN A 295 7.71 15.91 34.43
C GLN A 295 7.86 17.21 35.22
N GLU A 296 8.83 18.07 34.85
CA GLU A 296 9.04 19.36 35.51
C GLU A 296 7.84 20.31 35.31
N GLU A 297 7.23 20.32 34.12
CA GLU A 297 6.00 21.09 33.86
C GLU A 297 4.83 20.62 34.72
N ALA A 298 4.59 19.30 34.78
CA ALA A 298 3.53 18.72 35.61
C ALA A 298 3.73 19.03 37.10
N ASP A 299 4.97 18.95 37.59
CA ASP A 299 5.33 19.31 38.96
C ASP A 299 5.13 20.78 39.26
N TRP A 300 5.49 21.66 38.31
CA TRP A 300 5.28 23.09 38.45
C TRP A 300 3.80 23.44 38.52
N ILE A 301 2.97 22.88 37.63
CA ILE A 301 1.51 23.09 37.61
C ILE A 301 0.89 22.62 38.93
N ARG A 302 1.29 21.44 39.43
CA ARG A 302 0.81 20.91 40.71
C ARG A 302 1.13 21.81 41.90
N LYS A 303 2.31 22.44 41.90
CA LYS A 303 2.74 23.36 42.96
C LYS A 303 2.11 24.75 42.84
N ASN A 304 1.57 25.10 41.67
CA ASN A 304 1.05 26.43 41.35
C ASN A 304 -0.37 26.38 40.76
N PRO A 305 -1.40 25.92 41.50
CA PRO A 305 -2.72 25.66 40.93
C PRO A 305 -3.51 26.92 40.53
N ASN A 306 -3.24 28.08 41.13
CA ASN A 306 -4.06 29.30 41.00
C ASN A 306 -3.34 30.46 40.29
N VAL A 307 -2.31 30.17 39.50
CA VAL A 307 -1.56 31.21 38.75
C VAL A 307 -2.32 31.68 37.51
N LYS A 308 -2.12 32.95 37.13
CA LYS A 308 -2.65 33.49 35.88
C LYS A 308 -2.06 32.76 34.67
N VAL A 309 -2.86 32.60 33.61
CA VAL A 309 -2.48 31.89 32.38
C VAL A 309 -1.17 32.44 31.79
N GLU A 310 -1.00 33.75 31.70
CA GLU A 310 0.23 34.35 31.15
C GLU A 310 1.48 34.01 31.97
N THR A 311 1.35 33.99 33.30
CA THR A 311 2.45 33.61 34.22
C THR A 311 2.76 32.13 34.13
N LYS A 312 1.73 31.29 33.97
CA LYS A 312 1.89 29.86 33.70
C LYS A 312 2.65 29.63 32.39
N GLU A 313 2.21 30.22 31.29
CA GLU A 313 2.86 30.04 29.98
C GLU A 313 4.31 30.50 29.99
N LYS A 314 4.65 31.62 30.64
CA LYS A 314 6.04 32.06 30.80
C LYS A 314 6.88 31.04 31.58
N ALA A 315 6.38 30.54 32.71
CA ALA A 315 7.11 29.58 33.53
C ALA A 315 7.29 28.22 32.83
N LEU A 316 6.28 27.74 32.10
CA LEU A 316 6.41 26.52 31.31
C LEU A 316 7.40 26.70 30.16
N MET A 317 7.39 27.86 29.49
CA MET A 317 8.37 28.16 28.44
C MET A 317 9.81 28.22 28.98
N GLU A 318 10.03 28.77 30.18
CA GLU A 318 11.34 28.74 30.83
C GLU A 318 11.83 27.32 31.12
N ILE A 319 10.95 26.43 31.60
CA ILE A 319 11.25 25.00 31.81
C ILE A 319 11.65 24.34 30.48
N ARG A 320 10.89 24.59 29.41
CA ARG A 320 11.19 24.06 28.07
C ARG A 320 12.53 24.55 27.55
N ILE A 321 12.80 25.85 27.61
CA ILE A 321 14.06 26.44 27.14
C ILE A 321 15.25 25.86 27.93
N LYS A 322 15.10 25.71 29.25
CA LYS A 322 16.14 25.14 30.12
C LYS A 322 16.51 23.70 29.71
N ASN A 323 15.52 22.87 29.38
CA ASN A 323 15.72 21.44 29.16
C ASN A 323 15.97 21.06 27.69
N LEU A 324 15.37 21.79 26.74
CA LEU A 324 15.39 21.51 25.31
C LEU A 324 16.24 22.53 24.51
N GLY A 325 16.47 23.72 25.06
CA GLY A 325 17.01 24.84 24.29
C GLY A 325 15.92 25.61 23.55
N LYS A 326 16.25 26.79 23.04
CA LYS A 326 15.25 27.77 22.54
C LYS A 326 14.43 27.23 21.36
N GLU A 327 15.09 26.67 20.36
CA GLU A 327 14.43 26.22 19.12
C GLU A 327 13.54 24.99 19.35
N GLU A 328 14.06 23.98 20.05
CA GLU A 328 13.30 22.77 20.38
C GLU A 328 12.15 23.05 21.36
N ALA A 329 12.30 24.01 22.27
CA ALA A 329 11.23 24.45 23.18
C ALA A 329 10.03 25.04 22.43
N GLU A 330 10.28 25.82 21.37
CA GLU A 330 9.23 26.39 20.53
C GLU A 330 8.53 25.29 19.70
N GLU A 331 9.28 24.36 19.13
CA GLU A 331 8.73 23.20 18.41
C GLU A 331 7.86 22.32 19.33
N TYR A 332 8.37 21.99 20.51
CA TYR A 332 7.66 21.23 21.54
C TYR A 332 6.35 21.91 21.95
N SER A 333 6.38 23.23 22.16
CA SER A 333 5.20 24.02 22.50
C SER A 333 4.15 24.01 21.39
N ARG A 334 4.56 24.11 20.11
CA ARG A 334 3.65 24.01 18.96
C ARG A 334 2.98 22.63 18.89
N ARG A 335 3.76 21.56 19.11
CA ARG A 335 3.25 20.19 19.09
C ARG A 335 2.21 19.94 20.17
N LEU A 336 2.46 20.39 21.40
CA LEU A 336 1.49 20.26 22.50
C LEU A 336 0.18 20.99 22.21
N LYS A 337 0.23 22.21 21.67
CA LYS A 337 -0.99 22.95 21.29
C LYS A 337 -1.81 22.20 20.24
N TYR A 338 -1.14 21.66 19.22
CA TYR A 338 -1.78 20.86 18.18
C TYR A 338 -2.44 19.59 18.76
N GLU A 339 -1.77 18.90 19.69
CA GLU A 339 -2.34 17.74 20.37
C GLU A 339 -3.54 18.08 21.26
N GLU A 340 -3.56 19.27 21.88
CA GLU A 340 -4.72 19.76 22.64
C GLU A 340 -5.90 20.13 21.73
N GLU A 341 -5.62 20.71 20.56
CA GLU A 341 -6.64 21.05 19.55
C GLU A 341 -7.30 19.81 18.94
N ILE A 342 -6.54 18.74 18.70
CA ILE A 342 -7.09 17.47 18.19
C ILE A 342 -7.97 16.75 19.23
N LYS A 343 -7.70 16.93 20.53
CA LYS A 343 -8.44 16.27 21.61
C LYS A 343 -9.74 16.99 22.00
N LYS A 344 -9.97 18.20 21.51
CA LYS A 344 -11.22 18.94 21.65
C LYS A 344 -12.17 18.57 20.52
#